data_AF-A0A062VRL9-F1
#
_entry.id   AF-A0A062VRL9-F1
#
_cell.length_a   1.000
_cell.length_b   1.000
_cell.length_c   1.000
_cell.angle_alpha   90.00
_cell.angle_beta   90.00
_cell.angle_gamma   90.00
#
_symmetry.space_group_name_H-M   'P 1'
#
loop_
_entity.id
_entity.type
_entity.pdbx_description
1 polymer ?
#
loop_
_entity_poly.entity_id
_entity_poly.type
_entity_poly.pdbx_seq_one_letter_code
_entity_poly.pdbx_strand_id
1 'polypeptide(L)'
;MTDLLGTAVEITDDYGPTRELRVPGVGSGRVVAAVSELISRGRVRLLVGTRGLLGEGWDCPAVNTLIDLTAVATSSATQQLRGRTLRLDPAWPEKVAHNWSVACLIPADVALDDAAEPRRLRRKHSYLWGLSADDDALIISGLGNALPAAAETALDRVLGKDPTATIDEINRITESWLPTRAQTRIDWRIGLPYVSGERDVVSVRRTQRTAPLFRTAPAIATGAITRFGFGTLGIGTLTMMLSEWGIIEIMPVAGFGVAAAGGLAIAAISAVPVWTRALRSHTRPAETYRAAAVAIARTLYESRKIGPFDESAITVHNETGDAGGIRIELAGSEADRRCIADALQELFSPVQNPRFLLRIDRGATRGFGSMAQLADRLSPGRTLLPVPRMIGRRRADAEQFSEHWGRAVGRCTLHELRGFEGAALLRVARSTQSHIHPTEPRARIWG
;
A
#
# COMPACT_ATOMS: atom_id res chain seq x y z
N MET A 1 -2.25 -27.12 -43.60
CA MET A 1 -3.21 -26.03 -43.88
C MET A 1 -4.07 -26.34 -45.09
N THR A 2 -3.52 -26.95 -46.14
CA THR A 2 -4.24 -27.37 -47.35
C THR A 2 -5.56 -28.08 -47.06
N ASP A 3 -5.55 -29.11 -46.21
CA ASP A 3 -6.76 -29.87 -45.85
C ASP A 3 -7.82 -29.03 -45.12
N LEU A 4 -7.39 -28.03 -44.34
CA LEU A 4 -8.29 -27.16 -43.57
C LEU A 4 -8.90 -26.05 -44.45
N LEU A 5 -8.16 -25.61 -45.46
CA LEU A 5 -8.57 -24.51 -46.33
C LEU A 5 -9.25 -24.99 -47.61
N GLY A 6 -9.10 -26.28 -47.96
CA GLY A 6 -9.62 -26.86 -49.19
C GLY A 6 -9.02 -26.24 -50.45
N THR A 7 -7.85 -25.60 -50.33
CA THR A 7 -7.10 -24.99 -51.44
C THR A 7 -5.61 -25.18 -51.21
N ALA A 8 -4.84 -25.15 -52.30
CA ALA A 8 -3.38 -25.20 -52.23
C ALA A 8 -2.84 -23.99 -51.45
N VAL A 9 -1.90 -24.27 -50.55
CA VAL A 9 -1.14 -23.23 -49.85
C VAL A 9 0.20 -23.13 -50.54
N GLU A 10 0.48 -21.97 -51.11
CA GLU A 10 1.78 -21.65 -51.70
C GLU A 10 2.75 -21.34 -50.55
N ILE A 11 3.87 -22.06 -50.53
CA ILE A 11 4.92 -21.89 -49.53
C ILE A 11 6.16 -21.38 -50.25
N THR A 12 6.62 -20.19 -49.89
CA THR A 12 7.87 -19.62 -50.41
C THR A 12 8.87 -19.46 -49.28
N ASP A 13 10.13 -19.78 -49.59
CA ASP A 13 11.24 -19.53 -48.67
C ASP A 13 11.43 -18.02 -48.50
N ASP A 14 11.60 -17.58 -47.26
CA ASP A 14 11.85 -16.19 -46.88
C ASP A 14 13.16 -16.11 -46.07
N TYR A 15 13.50 -14.95 -45.51
CA TYR A 15 14.77 -14.73 -44.83
C TYR A 15 15.01 -15.68 -43.64
N GLY A 16 15.99 -16.58 -43.81
CA GLY A 16 16.42 -17.52 -42.79
C GLY A 16 15.46 -18.70 -42.61
N PRO A 17 15.01 -19.03 -41.39
CA PRO A 17 14.11 -20.15 -41.15
C PRO A 17 12.63 -19.81 -41.43
N THR A 18 12.33 -18.59 -41.90
CA THR A 18 10.95 -18.17 -42.18
C THR A 18 10.47 -18.74 -43.50
N ARG A 19 9.15 -18.94 -43.58
CA ARG A 19 8.43 -19.35 -44.80
C ARG A 19 7.23 -18.45 -44.93
N GLU A 20 7.07 -17.84 -46.10
CA GLU A 20 5.86 -17.08 -46.42
C GLU A 20 4.80 -18.06 -46.94
N LEU A 21 3.59 -17.93 -46.38
CA LEU A 21 2.44 -18.75 -46.73
C LEU A 21 1.43 -17.88 -47.46
N ARG A 22 1.25 -18.11 -48.76
CA ARG A 22 0.21 -17.45 -49.56
C ARG A 22 -0.93 -18.41 -49.82
N VAL A 23 -2.15 -17.92 -49.63
CA VAL A 23 -3.37 -18.68 -49.90
C VAL A 23 -4.26 -17.85 -50.81
N PRO A 24 -4.06 -17.93 -52.15
CA PRO A 24 -4.83 -17.15 -53.10
C PRO A 24 -6.33 -17.40 -52.96
N GLY A 25 -7.14 -16.33 -53.03
CA GLY A 25 -8.60 -16.43 -53.01
C GLY A 25 -9.23 -16.78 -51.66
N VAL A 26 -8.44 -16.87 -50.57
CA VAL A 26 -8.96 -17.15 -49.22
C VAL A 26 -8.90 -15.90 -48.37
N GLY A 27 -10.06 -15.49 -47.84
CA GLY A 27 -10.14 -14.35 -46.92
C GLY A 27 -9.39 -14.60 -45.60
N SER A 28 -8.88 -13.53 -45.00
CA SER A 28 -8.11 -13.55 -43.75
C SER A 28 -8.80 -14.33 -42.62
N GLY A 29 -10.11 -14.23 -42.49
CA GLY A 29 -10.87 -14.96 -41.47
C GLY A 29 -10.76 -16.49 -41.58
N ARG A 30 -10.76 -17.04 -42.79
CA ARG A 30 -10.59 -18.50 -43.01
C ARG A 30 -9.15 -18.95 -42.70
N VAL A 31 -8.16 -18.12 -43.04
CA VAL A 31 -6.77 -18.37 -42.67
C VAL A 31 -6.61 -18.39 -41.16
N VAL A 32 -7.18 -17.41 -40.45
CA VAL A 32 -7.16 -17.32 -38.98
C VAL A 32 -7.85 -18.53 -38.35
N ALA A 33 -8.99 -18.98 -38.89
CA ALA A 33 -9.67 -20.20 -38.42
C ALA A 33 -8.79 -21.45 -38.60
N ALA A 34 -8.14 -21.61 -39.76
CA ALA A 34 -7.23 -22.73 -40.01
C ALA A 34 -6.01 -22.71 -39.09
N VAL A 35 -5.45 -21.53 -38.81
CA VAL A 35 -4.36 -21.37 -37.82
C VAL A 35 -4.85 -21.74 -36.41
N SER A 36 -6.06 -21.33 -36.03
CA SER A 36 -6.66 -21.65 -34.73
C SER A 36 -6.86 -23.16 -34.54
N GLU A 37 -7.26 -23.86 -35.60
CA GLU A 37 -7.36 -25.31 -35.60
C GLU A 37 -5.97 -25.98 -35.48
N LEU A 38 -4.94 -25.45 -36.14
CA LEU A 38 -3.58 -25.95 -35.99
C LEU A 38 -3.00 -25.72 -34.59
N ILE A 39 -3.38 -24.61 -33.93
CA ILE A 39 -3.06 -24.36 -32.52
C ILE A 39 -3.76 -25.40 -31.65
N SER A 40 -5.04 -25.64 -31.87
CA SER A 40 -5.83 -26.61 -31.12
C SER A 40 -5.29 -28.04 -31.26
N ARG A 41 -4.73 -28.39 -32.43
CA ARG A 41 -4.02 -29.66 -32.67
C ARG A 41 -2.59 -29.69 -32.13
N GLY A 42 -2.09 -28.61 -31.52
CA GLY A 42 -0.73 -28.50 -31.00
C GLY A 42 0.37 -28.46 -32.08
N ARG A 43 0.01 -28.28 -33.37
CA ARG A 43 0.94 -28.18 -34.50
C ARG A 43 1.55 -26.78 -34.60
N VAL A 44 0.82 -25.76 -34.19
CA VAL A 44 1.30 -24.38 -34.01
C VAL A 44 1.29 -24.08 -32.51
N ARG A 45 2.41 -23.58 -31.98
CA ARG A 45 2.54 -23.28 -30.54
C ARG A 45 2.70 -21.79 -30.24
N LEU A 46 3.04 -20.99 -31.25
CA LEU A 46 3.24 -19.56 -31.15
C LEU A 46 2.59 -18.88 -32.36
N LEU A 47 1.82 -17.84 -32.09
CA LEU A 47 1.26 -16.96 -33.09
C LEU A 47 1.68 -15.53 -32.73
N VAL A 48 2.37 -14.88 -33.66
CA VAL A 48 2.71 -13.46 -33.56
C VAL A 48 1.80 -12.72 -34.52
N GLY A 49 1.11 -11.70 -34.03
CA GLY A 49 0.15 -10.96 -34.82
C GLY A 49 -0.09 -9.57 -34.27
N THR A 50 -0.70 -8.73 -35.10
CA THR A 50 -1.09 -7.37 -34.70
C THR A 50 -2.47 -7.39 -34.05
N ARG A 51 -2.82 -6.30 -33.36
CA ARG A 51 -4.18 -6.11 -32.82
C ARG A 51 -5.25 -6.18 -33.92
N GLY A 52 -4.95 -5.82 -35.18
CA GLY A 52 -5.92 -5.96 -36.27
C GLY A 52 -6.28 -7.42 -36.54
N LEU A 53 -5.26 -8.28 -36.61
CA LEU A 53 -5.44 -9.71 -36.89
C LEU A 53 -6.00 -10.50 -35.68
N LEU A 54 -5.57 -10.15 -34.47
CA LEU A 54 -5.91 -10.87 -33.23
C LEU A 54 -7.01 -10.20 -32.40
N GLY A 55 -7.36 -8.95 -32.72
CA GLY A 55 -8.34 -8.15 -31.99
C GLY A 55 -9.75 -8.18 -32.56
N GLU A 56 -9.92 -8.46 -33.86
CA GLU A 56 -11.22 -8.59 -34.52
C GLU A 56 -11.65 -10.06 -34.58
N GLY A 57 -12.63 -10.45 -33.76
CA GLY A 57 -13.33 -11.74 -33.93
C GLY A 57 -12.54 -13.04 -33.72
N TRP A 58 -11.23 -13.04 -33.50
CA TRP A 58 -10.44 -14.28 -33.36
C TRP A 58 -10.93 -15.17 -32.20
N ASP A 59 -11.25 -16.43 -32.50
CA ASP A 59 -11.70 -17.41 -31.53
C ASP A 59 -10.84 -18.67 -31.55
N CYS A 60 -10.05 -18.84 -30.50
CA CYS A 60 -9.19 -19.99 -30.31
C CYS A 60 -9.10 -20.31 -28.80
N PRO A 61 -10.06 -21.10 -28.26
CA PRO A 61 -10.07 -21.48 -26.85
C PRO A 61 -8.80 -22.21 -26.39
N ALA A 62 -8.05 -22.86 -27.27
CA ALA A 62 -6.79 -23.52 -26.92
C ALA A 62 -5.67 -22.54 -26.47
N VAL A 63 -5.79 -21.25 -26.76
CA VAL A 63 -4.74 -20.26 -26.44
C VAL A 63 -4.72 -19.99 -24.94
N ASN A 64 -3.58 -20.25 -24.31
CA ASN A 64 -3.39 -20.19 -22.87
C ASN A 64 -2.31 -19.19 -22.42
N THR A 65 -1.68 -18.47 -23.36
CA THR A 65 -0.64 -17.50 -23.04
C THR A 65 -0.74 -16.30 -23.96
N LEU A 66 -0.71 -15.11 -23.37
CA LEU A 66 -0.65 -13.83 -24.07
C LEU A 66 0.62 -13.11 -23.68
N ILE A 67 1.35 -12.61 -24.68
CA ILE A 67 2.46 -11.67 -24.47
C ILE A 67 2.06 -10.36 -25.14
N ASP A 68 1.64 -9.39 -24.34
CA ASP A 68 1.19 -8.08 -24.79
C ASP A 68 2.38 -7.12 -24.94
N LEU A 69 2.79 -6.93 -26.19
CA LEU A 69 3.83 -5.97 -26.61
C LEU A 69 3.24 -4.62 -27.07
N THR A 70 1.93 -4.40 -26.91
CA THR A 70 1.26 -3.22 -27.47
C THR A 70 1.42 -1.99 -26.58
N ALA A 71 1.46 -0.80 -27.19
CA ALA A 71 1.45 0.47 -26.43
C ALA A 71 0.03 0.94 -26.04
N VAL A 72 -1.03 0.23 -26.41
CA VAL A 72 -2.41 0.65 -26.14
C VAL A 72 -2.81 0.26 -24.71
N ALA A 73 -3.19 1.24 -23.90
CA ALA A 73 -3.61 1.04 -22.51
C ALA A 73 -5.01 1.59 -22.23
N THR A 74 -5.94 1.44 -23.17
CA THR A 74 -7.36 1.73 -22.94
C THR A 74 -8.02 0.52 -22.29
N SER A 75 -9.01 0.75 -21.41
CA SER A 75 -9.70 -0.34 -20.70
C SER A 75 -10.28 -1.38 -21.64
N SER A 76 -10.95 -0.94 -22.71
CA SER A 76 -11.55 -1.83 -23.71
C SER A 76 -10.52 -2.67 -24.44
N ALA A 77 -9.42 -2.09 -24.93
CA ALA A 77 -8.40 -2.82 -25.67
C ALA A 77 -7.67 -3.84 -24.79
N THR A 78 -7.30 -3.44 -23.56
CA THR A 78 -6.63 -4.32 -22.60
C THR A 78 -7.52 -5.51 -22.22
N GLN A 79 -8.81 -5.27 -21.96
CA GLN A 79 -9.76 -6.35 -21.65
C GLN A 79 -10.06 -7.24 -22.87
N GLN A 80 -10.19 -6.67 -24.06
CA GLN A 80 -10.41 -7.45 -25.29
C GLN A 80 -9.26 -8.41 -25.59
N LEU A 81 -8.01 -7.95 -25.45
CA LEU A 81 -6.84 -8.78 -25.71
C LEU A 81 -6.72 -9.91 -24.68
N ARG A 82 -6.86 -9.58 -23.39
CA ARG A 82 -6.82 -10.58 -22.32
C ARG A 82 -7.98 -11.58 -22.40
N GLY A 83 -9.17 -11.13 -22.78
CA GLY A 83 -10.36 -11.99 -22.87
C GLY A 83 -10.22 -13.14 -23.87
N ARG A 84 -9.27 -13.05 -24.82
CA ARG A 84 -8.99 -14.13 -25.78
C ARG A 84 -8.42 -15.38 -25.10
N THR A 85 -7.50 -15.20 -24.17
CA THR A 85 -6.84 -16.33 -23.49
C THR A 85 -7.69 -16.88 -22.35
N LEU A 86 -8.60 -16.09 -21.79
CA LEU A 86 -9.49 -16.49 -20.69
C LEU A 86 -10.67 -17.37 -21.11
N ARG A 87 -10.90 -17.58 -22.42
CA ARG A 87 -11.97 -18.47 -22.90
C ARG A 87 -11.78 -19.87 -22.35
N LEU A 88 -12.86 -20.46 -21.85
CA LEU A 88 -12.86 -21.85 -21.41
C LEU A 88 -12.71 -22.76 -22.62
N ASP A 89 -11.84 -23.75 -22.49
CA ASP A 89 -11.63 -24.77 -23.52
C ASP A 89 -12.33 -26.06 -23.08
N PRO A 90 -13.39 -26.51 -23.77
CA PRO A 90 -14.05 -27.77 -23.46
C PRO A 90 -13.13 -28.99 -23.55
N ALA A 91 -12.10 -28.94 -24.41
CA ALA A 91 -11.12 -30.01 -24.56
C ALA A 91 -10.05 -29.98 -23.45
N TRP A 92 -9.96 -28.89 -22.68
CA TRP A 92 -9.02 -28.75 -21.58
C TRP A 92 -9.63 -28.00 -20.38
N PRO A 93 -10.45 -28.67 -19.56
CA PRO A 93 -11.12 -28.07 -18.40
C PRO A 93 -10.16 -27.49 -17.34
N GLU A 94 -8.94 -28.00 -17.31
CA GLU A 94 -7.88 -27.57 -16.39
C GLU A 94 -7.12 -26.33 -16.88
N LYS A 95 -7.49 -25.78 -18.04
CA LYS A 95 -6.83 -24.61 -18.64
C LYS A 95 -6.81 -23.43 -17.68
N VAL A 96 -5.62 -22.84 -17.56
CA VAL A 96 -5.40 -21.50 -17.00
C VAL A 96 -4.63 -20.66 -18.02
N ALA A 97 -4.83 -19.35 -17.97
CA ALA A 97 -4.16 -18.41 -18.86
C ALA A 97 -3.10 -17.60 -18.13
N HIS A 98 -1.87 -17.59 -18.67
CA HIS A 98 -0.80 -16.70 -18.20
C HIS A 98 -0.69 -15.51 -19.15
N ASN A 99 -0.84 -14.30 -18.63
CA ASN A 99 -0.86 -13.08 -19.44
C ASN A 99 0.29 -12.17 -19.02
N TRP A 100 1.11 -11.77 -19.97
CA TRP A 100 2.31 -10.98 -19.78
C TRP A 100 2.14 -9.62 -20.41
N SER A 101 2.53 -8.58 -19.67
CA SER A 101 2.72 -7.23 -20.21
C SER A 101 4.22 -6.95 -20.24
N VAL A 102 4.76 -6.60 -21.40
CA VAL A 102 6.19 -6.25 -21.52
C VAL A 102 6.34 -4.74 -21.49
N ALA A 103 7.31 -4.25 -20.73
CA ALA A 103 7.62 -2.83 -20.60
C ALA A 103 9.12 -2.57 -20.85
N CYS A 104 9.42 -1.51 -21.58
CA CYS A 104 10.80 -1.08 -21.87
C CYS A 104 11.20 0.04 -20.91
N LEU A 105 11.96 -0.30 -19.87
CA LEU A 105 12.41 0.68 -18.88
C LEU A 105 13.73 1.32 -19.31
N ILE A 106 13.90 2.59 -18.97
CA ILE A 106 15.17 3.31 -19.10
C ILE A 106 16.04 2.94 -17.89
N PRO A 107 17.28 2.46 -18.08
CA PRO A 107 18.20 2.19 -16.97
C PRO A 107 18.42 3.40 -16.04
N ALA A 108 18.76 3.13 -14.78
CA ALA A 108 18.88 4.15 -13.74
C ALA A 108 20.07 5.11 -13.96
N ASP A 109 21.13 4.62 -14.61
CA ASP A 109 22.35 5.36 -14.95
C ASP A 109 22.18 6.29 -16.17
N VAL A 110 21.13 6.09 -16.97
CA VAL A 110 20.82 6.93 -18.13
C VAL A 110 20.09 8.19 -17.68
N ALA A 111 20.66 9.36 -17.99
CA ALA A 111 20.10 10.68 -17.71
C ALA A 111 18.95 11.08 -18.67
N LEU A 112 17.94 10.21 -18.75
CA LEU A 112 16.70 10.44 -19.50
C LEU A 112 15.51 10.15 -18.58
N ASP A 113 14.67 11.16 -18.38
CA ASP A 113 13.44 11.06 -17.58
C ASP A 113 12.24 10.89 -18.50
N ASP A 114 11.76 9.66 -18.63
CA ASP A 114 10.46 9.37 -19.21
C ASP A 114 9.66 8.41 -18.32
N ALA A 115 8.44 8.81 -18.02
CA ALA A 115 7.50 8.04 -17.21
C ALA A 115 6.28 7.57 -18.04
N ALA A 116 6.28 7.74 -19.37
CA ALA A 116 5.21 7.29 -20.25
C ALA A 116 5.03 5.78 -20.18
N GLU A 117 6.12 5.01 -20.30
CA GLU A 117 6.09 3.54 -20.24
C GLU A 117 5.60 3.00 -18.88
N PRO A 118 6.18 3.39 -17.72
CA PRO A 118 5.67 2.97 -16.41
C PRO A 118 4.21 3.35 -16.17
N ARG A 119 3.79 4.57 -16.57
CA ARG A 119 2.38 4.99 -16.46
C ARG A 119 1.48 4.14 -17.35
N ARG A 120 1.94 3.75 -18.54
CA ARG A 120 1.21 2.84 -19.42
C ARG A 120 1.03 1.48 -18.75
N LEU A 121 2.09 0.90 -18.21
CA LEU A 121 2.06 -0.39 -17.54
C LEU A 121 1.08 -0.37 -16.35
N ARG A 122 1.22 0.59 -15.43
CA ARG A 122 0.29 0.80 -14.29
C ARG A 122 -1.15 0.92 -14.75
N ARG A 123 -1.40 1.71 -15.81
CA ARG A 123 -2.75 1.91 -16.37
C ARG A 123 -3.33 0.62 -16.95
N LYS A 124 -2.54 -0.19 -17.66
CA LYS A 124 -3.03 -1.50 -18.16
C LYS A 124 -3.46 -2.39 -17.00
N HIS A 125 -2.59 -2.56 -16.01
CA HIS A 125 -2.85 -3.48 -14.91
C HIS A 125 -3.98 -3.01 -13.98
N SER A 126 -4.25 -1.71 -13.89
CA SER A 126 -5.41 -1.22 -13.11
C SER A 126 -6.77 -1.66 -13.69
N TYR A 127 -6.82 -2.03 -14.97
CA TYR A 127 -8.02 -2.61 -15.60
C TYR A 127 -8.09 -4.14 -15.50
N LEU A 128 -7.03 -4.78 -15.02
CA LEU A 128 -6.90 -6.23 -14.99
C LEU A 128 -7.01 -6.74 -13.56
N TRP A 129 -7.84 -7.76 -13.36
CA TRP A 129 -7.93 -8.52 -12.11
C TRP A 129 -7.01 -9.74 -12.14
N GLY A 130 -6.27 -10.01 -11.08
CA GLY A 130 -5.44 -11.22 -10.97
C GLY A 130 -5.19 -11.55 -9.51
N LEU A 131 -4.62 -12.72 -9.24
CA LEU A 131 -4.17 -13.05 -7.88
C LEU A 131 -3.06 -12.09 -7.47
N SER A 132 -3.03 -11.67 -6.20
CA SER A 132 -1.90 -10.90 -5.68
C SER A 132 -0.62 -11.75 -5.75
N ALA A 133 0.47 -11.15 -6.19
CA ALA A 133 1.78 -11.80 -6.22
C ALA A 133 2.33 -12.10 -4.82
N ASP A 134 1.85 -11.38 -3.79
CA ASP A 134 2.30 -11.54 -2.41
C ASP A 134 1.28 -12.31 -1.52
N ASP A 135 0.03 -12.46 -1.95
CA ASP A 135 -1.06 -13.07 -1.18
C ASP A 135 -2.07 -13.79 -2.10
N ASP A 136 -1.88 -15.10 -2.28
CA ASP A 136 -2.68 -15.93 -3.18
C ASP A 136 -4.18 -16.02 -2.79
N ALA A 137 -4.54 -15.59 -1.58
CA ALA A 137 -5.92 -15.56 -1.12
C ALA A 137 -6.73 -14.40 -1.70
N LEU A 138 -6.08 -13.46 -2.40
CA LEU A 138 -6.69 -12.21 -2.84
C LEU A 138 -6.61 -12.02 -4.34
N ILE A 139 -7.75 -11.62 -4.90
CA ILE A 139 -7.86 -11.18 -6.29
C ILE A 139 -7.82 -9.67 -6.30
N ILE A 140 -6.78 -9.08 -6.90
CA ILE A 140 -6.53 -7.65 -6.89
C ILE A 140 -6.38 -7.07 -8.31
N SER A 141 -6.66 -5.77 -8.46
CA SER A 141 -6.35 -5.01 -9.68
C SER A 141 -5.14 -4.11 -9.48
N GLY A 142 -4.31 -3.98 -10.51
CA GLY A 142 -3.05 -3.23 -10.47
C GLY A 142 -1.82 -4.14 -10.65
N LEU A 143 -0.64 -3.55 -10.79
CA LEU A 143 0.67 -4.19 -10.82
C LEU A 143 0.88 -5.21 -9.72
N GLY A 144 0.25 -5.07 -8.54
CA GLY A 144 0.40 -6.07 -7.48
C GLY A 144 -0.08 -7.48 -7.88
N ASN A 145 -0.85 -7.60 -8.98
CA ASN A 145 -1.21 -8.90 -9.56
C ASN A 145 -0.20 -9.46 -10.57
N ALA A 146 0.87 -8.74 -10.84
CA ALA A 146 1.87 -9.05 -11.85
C ALA A 146 3.31 -8.87 -11.35
N LEU A 147 3.53 -8.09 -10.29
CA LEU A 147 4.82 -7.86 -9.65
C LEU A 147 4.66 -8.03 -8.14
N PRO A 148 5.50 -8.85 -7.49
CA PRO A 148 5.56 -8.91 -6.04
C PRO A 148 6.12 -7.59 -5.49
N ALA A 149 5.81 -7.29 -4.24
CA ALA A 149 6.18 -6.02 -3.60
C ALA A 149 7.69 -5.73 -3.67
N ALA A 150 8.54 -6.74 -3.72
CA ALA A 150 9.98 -6.61 -3.91
C ALA A 150 10.36 -6.11 -5.32
N ALA A 151 9.76 -6.68 -6.37
CA ALA A 151 9.99 -6.26 -7.76
C ALA A 151 9.46 -4.86 -8.01
N GLU A 152 8.30 -4.54 -7.42
CA GLU A 152 7.74 -3.20 -7.42
C GLU A 152 8.67 -2.16 -6.77
N THR A 153 9.30 -2.51 -5.64
CA THR A 153 10.30 -1.64 -5.01
C THR A 153 11.52 -1.43 -5.90
N ALA A 154 12.01 -2.49 -6.54
CA ALA A 154 13.13 -2.39 -7.48
C ALA A 154 12.76 -1.50 -8.69
N LEU A 155 11.53 -1.63 -9.21
CA LEU A 155 11.00 -0.74 -10.25
C LEU A 155 11.03 0.72 -9.80
N ASP A 156 10.52 1.04 -8.61
CA ASP A 156 10.54 2.42 -8.11
C ASP A 156 11.95 2.97 -7.92
N ARG A 157 12.92 2.14 -7.52
CA ARG A 157 14.33 2.56 -7.43
C ARG A 157 14.93 2.87 -8.81
N VAL A 158 14.63 2.06 -9.83
CA VAL A 158 15.03 2.34 -11.22
C VAL A 158 14.42 3.66 -11.71
N LEU A 159 13.13 3.87 -11.46
CA LEU A 159 12.44 5.12 -11.82
C LEU A 159 12.93 6.33 -11.03
N GLY A 160 13.37 6.12 -9.79
CA GLY A 160 13.99 7.12 -8.92
C GLY A 160 15.47 7.39 -9.25
N LYS A 161 16.02 6.78 -10.30
CA LYS A 161 17.43 6.93 -10.72
C LYS A 161 18.43 6.57 -9.63
N ASP A 162 18.10 5.55 -8.82
CA ASP A 162 19.05 4.99 -7.85
C ASP A 162 20.22 4.32 -8.60
N PRO A 163 21.48 4.75 -8.42
CA PRO A 163 22.63 4.22 -9.16
C PRO A 163 22.88 2.72 -8.97
N THR A 164 22.31 2.12 -7.92
CA THR A 164 22.49 0.70 -7.60
C THR A 164 21.34 -0.17 -8.11
N ALA A 165 20.26 0.43 -8.63
CA ALA A 165 19.10 -0.30 -9.12
C ALA A 165 19.28 -0.71 -10.58
N THR A 166 18.94 -1.97 -10.90
CA THR A 166 19.07 -2.51 -12.26
C THR A 166 17.75 -3.11 -12.72
N ILE A 167 17.51 -3.08 -14.04
CA ILE A 167 16.34 -3.73 -14.64
C ILE A 167 16.44 -5.25 -14.48
N ASP A 168 17.65 -5.81 -14.51
CA ASP A 168 17.89 -7.24 -14.30
C ASP A 168 17.47 -7.71 -12.90
N GLU A 169 17.58 -6.85 -11.88
CA GLU A 169 17.07 -7.15 -10.55
C GLU A 169 15.54 -7.34 -10.57
N ILE A 170 14.81 -6.48 -11.29
CA ILE A 170 13.35 -6.59 -11.45
C ILE A 170 12.99 -7.90 -12.15
N ASN A 171 13.68 -8.22 -13.26
CA ASN A 171 13.44 -9.45 -14.02
C ASN A 171 13.73 -10.69 -13.16
N ARG A 172 14.87 -10.72 -12.48
CA ARG A 172 15.26 -11.85 -11.60
C ARG A 172 14.26 -12.07 -10.47
N ILE A 173 13.81 -11.00 -9.80
CA ILE A 173 12.78 -11.12 -8.76
C ILE A 173 11.50 -11.65 -9.41
N THR A 174 11.08 -11.08 -10.53
CA THR A 174 9.85 -11.47 -11.24
C THR A 174 9.89 -12.93 -11.69
N GLU A 175 11.00 -13.43 -12.19
CA GLU A 175 11.15 -14.83 -12.61
C GLU A 175 11.12 -15.80 -11.42
N SER A 176 11.65 -15.39 -10.27
CA SER A 176 11.78 -16.27 -9.10
C SER A 176 10.46 -16.71 -8.46
N TRP A 177 9.36 -15.97 -8.69
CA TRP A 177 8.06 -16.25 -8.08
C TRP A 177 7.02 -16.80 -9.08
N LEU A 178 7.36 -16.95 -10.36
CA LEU A 178 6.38 -17.37 -11.39
C LEU A 178 5.80 -18.75 -11.06
N PRO A 179 4.48 -18.86 -10.82
CA PRO A 179 3.87 -20.12 -10.48
C PRO A 179 3.75 -21.04 -11.71
N THR A 180 3.77 -22.34 -11.46
CA THR A 180 3.38 -23.31 -12.50
C THR A 180 1.88 -23.16 -12.82
N ARG A 181 1.44 -23.58 -14.01
CA ARG A 181 0.00 -23.53 -14.37
C ARG A 181 -0.88 -24.34 -13.43
N ALA A 182 -0.37 -25.48 -12.95
CA ALA A 182 -1.07 -26.31 -11.97
C ALA A 182 -1.25 -25.54 -10.64
N GLN A 183 -0.18 -24.88 -10.17
CA GLN A 183 -0.24 -24.05 -8.97
C GLN A 183 -1.20 -22.88 -9.15
N THR A 184 -1.10 -22.15 -10.26
CA THR A 184 -2.03 -21.04 -10.58
C THR A 184 -3.48 -21.48 -10.47
N ARG A 185 -3.84 -22.68 -10.98
CA ARG A 185 -5.21 -23.19 -10.88
C ARG A 185 -5.65 -23.42 -9.44
N ILE A 186 -4.77 -24.00 -8.62
CA ILE A 186 -5.01 -24.25 -7.19
C ILE A 186 -5.20 -22.93 -6.46
N ASP A 187 -4.34 -21.95 -6.71
CA ASP A 187 -4.37 -20.62 -6.07
C ASP A 187 -5.66 -19.86 -6.41
N TRP A 188 -6.13 -19.98 -7.67
CA TRP A 188 -7.43 -19.44 -8.09
C TRP A 188 -8.62 -20.15 -7.44
N ARG A 189 -8.41 -21.28 -6.76
CA ARG A 189 -9.46 -22.05 -6.05
C ARG A 189 -10.65 -22.38 -6.95
N ILE A 190 -10.37 -22.66 -8.22
CA ILE A 190 -11.40 -22.88 -9.25
C ILE A 190 -12.28 -24.07 -8.84
N GLY A 191 -13.60 -23.83 -8.78
CA GLY A 191 -14.59 -24.84 -8.38
C GLY A 191 -14.98 -24.80 -6.90
N LEU A 192 -14.31 -23.99 -6.07
CA LEU A 192 -14.71 -23.76 -4.68
C LEU A 192 -15.74 -22.60 -4.59
N PRO A 193 -16.63 -22.61 -3.57
CA PRO A 193 -17.52 -21.49 -3.31
C PRO A 193 -16.74 -20.20 -3.05
N TYR A 194 -17.21 -19.08 -3.61
CA TYR A 194 -16.62 -17.76 -3.39
C TYR A 194 -17.71 -16.73 -3.06
N VAL A 195 -17.34 -15.69 -2.32
CA VAL A 195 -18.20 -14.52 -2.07
C VAL A 195 -17.91 -13.51 -3.18
N SER A 196 -18.98 -12.95 -3.76
CA SER A 196 -18.88 -12.02 -4.89
C SER A 196 -19.10 -10.59 -4.41
N GLY A 197 -18.05 -9.77 -4.41
CA GLY A 197 -18.14 -8.34 -4.12
C GLY A 197 -16.86 -7.60 -4.51
N GLU A 198 -16.98 -6.39 -5.04
CA GLU A 198 -15.82 -5.52 -5.30
C GLU A 198 -15.57 -4.61 -4.09
N ARG A 199 -14.32 -4.54 -3.62
CA ARG A 199 -13.87 -3.63 -2.54
C ARG A 199 -12.73 -2.74 -3.07
N ASP A 200 -12.67 -1.49 -2.63
CA ASP A 200 -11.48 -0.65 -2.88
C ASP A 200 -10.50 -0.88 -1.74
N VAL A 201 -9.20 -0.95 -2.05
CA VAL A 201 -8.17 -1.19 -1.05
C VAL A 201 -7.04 -0.18 -1.19
N VAL A 202 -6.66 0.40 -0.06
CA VAL A 202 -5.50 1.28 0.05
C VAL A 202 -4.44 0.55 0.85
N SER A 203 -3.32 0.21 0.20
CA SER A 203 -2.17 -0.42 0.84
C SER A 203 -1.18 0.64 1.33
N VAL A 204 -0.79 0.53 2.60
CA VAL A 204 0.15 1.43 3.26
C VAL A 204 1.36 0.59 3.67
N ARG A 205 2.42 0.60 2.84
CA ARG A 205 3.65 -0.16 3.12
C ARG A 205 4.64 0.68 3.93
N ARG A 206 5.19 0.09 4.98
CA ARG A 206 6.18 0.71 5.86
C ARG A 206 7.53 0.79 5.13
N THR A 207 7.86 1.94 4.53
CA THR A 207 9.19 2.20 3.99
C THR A 207 10.19 2.32 5.13
N GLN A 208 10.97 1.25 5.35
CA GLN A 208 12.13 1.12 6.26
C GLN A 208 11.93 1.49 7.74
N ARG A 209 12.06 0.48 8.63
CA ARG A 209 12.36 0.57 10.09
C ARG A 209 12.02 1.92 10.73
N THR A 210 10.78 2.37 10.56
CA THR A 210 10.30 3.51 11.32
C THR A 210 10.21 3.02 12.74
N ALA A 211 11.01 3.62 13.63
CA ALA A 211 10.71 3.55 15.03
C ALA A 211 9.20 3.84 15.22
N PRO A 212 8.51 3.13 16.12
CA PRO A 212 7.07 3.27 16.30
C PRO A 212 6.68 4.74 16.31
N LEU A 213 5.55 5.08 15.70
CA LEU A 213 4.98 6.43 15.64
C LEU A 213 4.81 7.09 17.03
N PHE A 214 5.15 6.41 18.11
CA PHE A 214 5.10 6.84 19.48
C PHE A 214 6.37 6.37 20.21
N ARG A 215 7.49 7.07 20.05
CA ARG A 215 8.62 6.94 20.99
C ARG A 215 8.27 7.72 22.26
N THR A 216 7.70 7.03 23.24
CA THR A 216 7.43 7.57 24.58
C THR A 216 8.69 7.70 25.45
N ALA A 217 9.85 7.23 24.98
CA ALA A 217 11.07 7.08 25.79
C ALA A 217 11.56 8.37 26.51
N PRO A 218 11.69 9.55 25.88
CA PRO A 218 12.21 10.72 26.60
C PRO A 218 11.21 11.31 27.61
N ALA A 219 9.90 11.28 27.33
CA ALA A 219 8.88 11.73 28.27
C ALA A 219 8.72 10.79 29.48
N ILE A 220 8.99 9.49 29.29
CA ILE A 220 9.04 8.49 30.38
C ILE A 220 10.25 8.76 31.28
N ALA A 221 11.43 9.04 30.70
CA ALA A 221 12.64 9.29 31.47
C ALA A 221 12.54 10.55 32.34
N THR A 222 12.08 11.68 31.78
CA THR A 222 11.90 12.93 32.55
C THR A 222 10.82 12.81 33.62
N GLY A 223 9.73 12.08 33.33
CA GLY A 223 8.67 11.80 34.31
C GLY A 223 9.09 10.81 35.40
N ALA A 224 10.00 9.88 35.11
CA ALA A 224 10.51 8.92 36.09
C ALA A 224 11.44 9.59 37.11
N ILE A 225 12.33 10.48 36.65
CA ILE A 225 13.28 11.21 37.52
C ILE A 225 12.53 12.13 38.50
N THR A 226 11.54 12.88 38.00
CA THR A 226 10.73 13.77 38.85
C THR A 226 9.91 13.01 39.88
N ARG A 227 9.26 11.90 39.49
CA ARG A 227 8.47 11.07 40.42
C ARG A 227 9.34 10.30 41.42
N PHE A 228 10.52 9.84 41.00
CA PHE A 228 11.52 9.26 41.91
C PHE A 228 11.95 10.28 42.96
N GLY A 229 12.23 11.53 42.57
CA GLY A 229 12.62 12.60 43.51
C GLY A 229 11.54 12.91 44.54
N PHE A 230 10.29 13.12 44.10
CA PHE A 230 9.17 13.39 45.01
C PHE A 230 8.82 12.19 45.91
N GLY A 231 8.87 10.96 45.36
CA GLY A 231 8.61 9.75 46.14
C GLY A 231 9.68 9.48 47.20
N THR A 232 10.96 9.69 46.86
CA THR A 232 12.08 9.55 47.80
C THR A 232 11.98 10.57 48.93
N LEU A 233 11.67 11.84 48.61
CA LEU A 233 11.49 12.88 49.62
C LEU A 233 10.29 12.58 50.53
N GLY A 234 9.13 12.23 49.97
CA GLY A 234 7.93 11.96 50.76
C GLY A 234 8.03 10.74 51.66
N ILE A 235 8.70 9.67 51.19
CA ILE A 235 8.92 8.47 52.03
C ILE A 235 9.99 8.75 53.07
N GLY A 236 11.06 9.47 52.72
CA GLY A 236 12.12 9.85 53.66
C GLY A 236 11.62 10.74 54.80
N THR A 237 10.76 11.73 54.52
CA THR A 237 10.15 12.56 55.57
C THR A 237 9.22 11.74 56.47
N LEU A 238 8.47 10.80 55.90
CA LEU A 238 7.59 9.92 56.66
C LEU A 238 8.37 8.98 57.58
N THR A 239 9.46 8.35 57.11
CA THR A 239 10.30 7.50 57.98
C THR A 239 10.97 8.29 59.09
N MET A 240 11.42 9.52 58.82
CA MET A 240 11.97 10.40 59.86
C MET A 240 10.93 10.74 60.93
N MET A 241 9.72 11.17 60.53
CA MET A 241 8.63 11.46 61.49
C MET A 241 8.24 10.24 62.33
N LEU A 242 8.13 9.06 61.71
CA LEU A 242 7.77 7.83 62.42
C LEU A 242 8.87 7.37 63.39
N SER A 243 10.15 7.64 63.07
CA SER A 243 11.27 7.37 63.96
C SER A 243 11.29 8.31 65.18
N GLU A 244 10.98 9.60 64.99
CA GLU A 244 10.88 10.56 66.09
C GLU A 244 9.74 10.22 67.05
N TRP A 245 8.66 9.62 66.54
CA TRP A 245 7.51 9.20 67.35
C TRP A 245 7.70 7.83 68.01
N GLY A 246 8.87 7.20 67.86
CA GLY A 246 9.19 5.90 68.46
C GLY A 246 8.39 4.72 67.88
N ILE A 247 7.77 4.89 66.71
CA ILE A 247 6.96 3.85 66.06
C ILE A 247 7.88 2.84 65.35
N ILE A 248 9.05 3.28 64.87
CA ILE A 248 9.99 2.45 64.13
C ILE A 248 11.43 2.80 64.53
N GLU A 249 12.22 1.80 64.95
CA GLU A 249 13.68 1.94 65.12
C GLU A 249 14.39 1.58 63.81
N ILE A 250 14.88 2.61 63.10
CA ILE A 250 15.66 2.45 61.87
C ILE A 250 16.93 3.30 61.99
N MET A 251 18.09 2.70 61.70
CA MET A 251 19.34 3.46 61.63
C MET A 251 19.28 4.49 60.48
N PRO A 252 19.87 5.69 60.61
CA PRO A 252 19.77 6.75 59.61
C PRO A 252 20.16 6.30 58.18
N VAL A 253 21.20 5.47 58.08
CA VAL A 253 21.68 4.89 56.80
C VAL A 253 20.63 3.96 56.17
N ALA A 254 19.93 3.17 56.98
CA ALA A 254 18.87 2.29 56.51
C ALA A 254 17.61 3.09 56.08
N GLY A 255 17.35 4.24 56.72
CA GLY A 255 16.26 5.15 56.33
C GLY A 255 16.41 5.71 54.92
N PHE A 256 17.63 6.06 54.50
CA PHE A 256 17.92 6.45 53.12
C PHE A 256 17.67 5.31 52.12
N GLY A 257 18.00 4.06 52.49
CA GLY A 257 17.72 2.89 51.68
C GLY A 257 16.21 2.67 51.45
N VAL A 258 15.41 2.81 52.51
CA VAL A 258 13.93 2.68 52.43
C VAL A 258 13.33 3.82 51.59
N ALA A 259 13.82 5.05 51.75
CA ALA A 259 13.37 6.19 50.95
C ALA A 259 13.66 6.01 49.45
N ALA A 260 14.88 5.58 49.11
CA ALA A 260 15.27 5.33 47.72
C ALA A 260 14.49 4.16 47.09
N ALA A 261 14.31 3.06 47.84
CA ALA A 261 13.51 1.91 47.40
C ALA A 261 12.04 2.28 47.18
N GLY A 262 11.48 3.08 48.09
CA GLY A 262 10.13 3.61 47.97
C GLY A 262 9.94 4.58 46.80
N GLY A 263 10.91 5.46 46.56
CA GLY A 263 10.94 6.34 45.38
C GLY A 263 10.99 5.56 44.07
N LEU A 264 11.79 4.49 44.02
CA LEU A 264 11.85 3.55 42.89
C LEU A 264 10.51 2.83 42.69
N ALA A 265 9.86 2.38 43.76
CA ALA A 265 8.55 1.73 43.69
C ALA A 265 7.46 2.68 43.17
N ILE A 266 7.40 3.92 43.65
CA ILE A 266 6.47 4.94 43.15
C ILE A 266 6.73 5.27 41.67
N ALA A 267 8.00 5.42 41.28
CA ALA A 267 8.38 5.63 39.88
C ALA A 267 7.99 4.44 38.99
N ALA A 268 8.18 3.21 39.47
CA ALA A 268 7.79 1.99 38.75
C ALA A 268 6.27 1.87 38.61
N ILE A 269 5.50 2.00 39.71
CA ILE A 269 4.03 1.88 39.74
C ILE A 269 3.39 2.96 38.86
N SER A 270 3.88 4.20 38.92
CA SER A 270 3.36 5.30 38.09
C SER A 270 3.75 5.18 36.62
N ALA A 271 4.80 4.41 36.30
CA ALA A 271 5.18 4.09 34.94
C ALA A 271 4.30 2.96 34.35
N VAL A 272 3.73 2.05 35.16
CA VAL A 272 2.84 0.96 34.70
C VAL A 272 1.73 1.41 33.73
N PRO A 273 0.91 2.45 34.00
CA PRO A 273 -0.13 2.90 33.06
C PRO A 273 0.41 3.55 31.77
N VAL A 274 1.67 3.97 31.74
CA VAL A 274 2.34 4.52 30.55
C VAL A 274 2.98 3.39 29.74
N TRP A 275 3.63 2.44 30.40
CA TRP A 275 4.19 1.23 29.79
C TRP A 275 3.10 0.33 29.23
N THR A 276 1.99 0.15 29.93
CA THR A 276 0.83 -0.60 29.40
C THR A 276 0.21 0.08 28.18
N ARG A 277 0.14 1.43 28.15
CA ARG A 277 -0.29 2.16 26.94
C ARG A 277 0.73 2.07 25.80
N ALA A 278 2.03 2.12 26.11
CA ALA A 278 3.11 1.96 25.13
C ALA A 278 3.13 0.53 24.54
N LEU A 279 3.00 -0.50 25.38
CA LEU A 279 2.84 -1.90 24.95
C LEU A 279 1.55 -2.10 24.14
N ARG A 280 0.43 -1.45 24.53
CA ARG A 280 -0.83 -1.46 23.74
C ARG A 280 -0.66 -0.80 22.37
N SER A 281 0.09 0.30 22.28
CA SER A 281 0.39 0.95 20.99
C SER A 281 1.33 0.12 20.10
N HIS A 282 2.18 -0.73 20.69
CA HIS A 282 3.01 -1.68 19.95
C HIS A 282 2.22 -2.92 19.47
N THR A 283 1.05 -3.19 20.05
CA THR A 283 0.26 -4.38 19.73
C THR A 283 -0.87 -4.14 18.72
N ARG A 284 -1.25 -2.89 18.39
CA ARG A 284 -2.38 -2.62 17.47
C ARG A 284 -2.20 -1.44 16.49
N PRO A 285 -1.19 -1.46 15.61
CA PRO A 285 -1.04 -0.44 14.57
C PRO A 285 -2.28 -0.34 13.66
N ALA A 286 -2.91 -1.46 13.31
CA ALA A 286 -4.13 -1.51 12.50
C ALA A 286 -5.29 -0.64 13.04
N GLU A 287 -5.47 -0.55 14.35
CA GLU A 287 -6.52 0.29 14.96
C GLU A 287 -6.29 1.78 14.70
N THR A 288 -5.02 2.21 14.63
CA THR A 288 -4.67 3.61 14.37
C THR A 288 -5.00 4.00 12.93
N TYR A 289 -4.65 3.14 11.97
CA TYR A 289 -4.97 3.35 10.57
C TYR A 289 -6.47 3.26 10.30
N ARG A 290 -7.17 2.35 10.98
CA ARG A 290 -8.64 2.30 10.96
C ARG A 290 -9.25 3.58 11.49
N ALA A 291 -8.77 4.08 12.62
CA ALA A 291 -9.23 5.33 13.21
C ALA A 291 -8.99 6.54 12.29
N ALA A 292 -7.85 6.59 11.59
CA ALA A 292 -7.56 7.62 10.59
C ALA A 292 -8.53 7.54 9.40
N ALA A 293 -8.82 6.34 8.89
CA ALA A 293 -9.78 6.11 7.81
C ALA A 293 -11.22 6.49 8.22
N VAL A 294 -11.64 6.11 9.43
CA VAL A 294 -12.94 6.52 9.99
C VAL A 294 -13.03 8.04 10.15
N ALA A 295 -11.96 8.71 10.59
CA ALA A 295 -11.94 10.17 10.70
C ALA A 295 -12.13 10.87 9.34
N ILE A 296 -11.50 10.35 8.28
CA ILE A 296 -11.71 10.82 6.90
C ILE A 296 -13.18 10.58 6.49
N ALA A 297 -13.67 9.35 6.63
CA ALA A 297 -15.02 8.99 6.18
C ALA A 297 -16.10 9.82 6.90
N ARG A 298 -16.00 9.99 8.23
CA ARG A 298 -16.90 10.85 9.02
C ARG A 298 -16.89 12.29 8.52
N THR A 299 -15.70 12.85 8.27
CA THR A 299 -15.57 14.22 7.76
C THR A 299 -16.21 14.37 6.39
N LEU A 300 -16.00 13.40 5.48
CA LEU A 300 -16.58 13.42 4.15
C LEU A 300 -18.11 13.29 4.20
N TYR A 301 -18.65 12.46 5.10
CA TYR A 301 -20.09 12.31 5.31
C TYR A 301 -20.73 13.59 5.82
N GLU A 302 -20.18 14.18 6.89
CA GLU A 302 -20.71 15.43 7.47
C GLU A 302 -20.59 16.61 6.49
N SER A 303 -19.55 16.59 5.65
CA SER A 303 -19.36 17.55 4.55
C SER A 303 -20.30 17.32 3.35
N ARG A 304 -21.18 16.30 3.41
CA ARG A 304 -22.09 15.84 2.34
C ARG A 304 -21.37 15.50 1.04
N LYS A 305 -20.15 14.96 1.13
CA LYS A 305 -19.35 14.50 -0.02
C LYS A 305 -19.57 13.03 -0.36
N ILE A 306 -20.06 12.26 0.60
CA ILE A 306 -20.43 10.85 0.45
C ILE A 306 -21.80 10.61 1.07
N GLY A 307 -22.43 9.49 0.68
CA GLY A 307 -23.65 9.01 1.31
C GLY A 307 -23.46 8.49 2.74
N PRO A 308 -24.54 8.05 3.42
CA PRO A 308 -24.45 7.35 4.69
C PRO A 308 -23.50 6.15 4.56
N PHE A 309 -22.53 6.06 5.47
CA PHE A 309 -21.57 4.97 5.49
C PHE A 309 -21.57 4.30 6.86
N ASP A 310 -21.27 3.01 6.89
CA ASP A 310 -21.06 2.26 8.12
C ASP A 310 -19.56 2.16 8.40
N GLU A 311 -19.14 2.41 9.65
CA GLU A 311 -17.75 2.25 10.09
C GLU A 311 -17.28 0.79 10.06
N SER A 312 -18.22 -0.16 10.05
CA SER A 312 -17.92 -1.58 9.83
C SER A 312 -17.42 -1.85 8.40
N ALA A 313 -17.76 -0.99 7.44
CA ALA A 313 -17.31 -1.10 6.05
C ALA A 313 -15.82 -0.77 5.84
N ILE A 314 -15.13 -0.29 6.90
CA ILE A 314 -13.70 -0.03 6.90
C ILE A 314 -13.01 -1.11 7.74
N THR A 315 -12.38 -2.07 7.05
CA THR A 315 -11.58 -3.12 7.67
C THR A 315 -10.10 -2.86 7.44
N VAL A 316 -9.27 -3.21 8.42
CA VAL A 316 -7.82 -3.01 8.34
C VAL A 316 -7.13 -4.32 8.68
N HIS A 317 -6.35 -4.81 7.73
CA HIS A 317 -5.60 -6.05 7.82
C HIS A 317 -4.12 -5.72 7.90
N ASN A 318 -3.39 -6.38 8.79
CA ASN A 318 -1.93 -6.35 8.75
C ASN A 318 -1.49 -7.33 7.66
N GLU A 319 -0.65 -6.90 6.73
CA GLU A 319 -0.10 -7.82 5.74
C GLU A 319 0.89 -8.75 6.42
N THR A 320 0.64 -10.06 6.32
CA THR A 320 1.53 -11.13 6.77
C THR A 320 2.70 -11.26 5.79
N GLY A 321 3.73 -10.44 5.97
CA GLY A 321 4.96 -10.48 5.20
C GLY A 321 6.10 -9.71 5.89
N ASP A 322 7.34 -9.96 5.48
CA ASP A 322 8.59 -9.49 6.13
C ASP A 322 8.71 -7.94 6.21
N ALA A 323 7.86 -7.21 5.47
CA ALA A 323 7.84 -5.75 5.41
C ALA A 323 6.80 -5.06 6.32
N GLY A 324 5.90 -5.80 6.98
CA GLY A 324 4.93 -5.24 7.95
C GLY A 324 4.03 -4.12 7.40
N GLY A 325 3.42 -4.34 6.23
CA GLY A 325 2.45 -3.43 5.59
C GLY A 325 1.07 -3.46 6.24
N ILE A 326 0.26 -2.42 6.00
CA ILE A 326 -1.11 -2.31 6.49
C ILE A 326 -2.04 -2.07 5.31
N ARG A 327 -3.09 -2.88 5.21
CA ARG A 327 -4.08 -2.84 4.15
C ARG A 327 -5.41 -2.35 4.69
N ILE A 328 -5.95 -1.29 4.10
CA ILE A 328 -7.26 -0.72 4.47
C ILE A 328 -8.25 -1.08 3.35
N GLU A 329 -9.25 -1.89 3.67
CA GLU A 329 -10.33 -2.23 2.73
C GLU A 329 -11.57 -1.37 3.00
N LEU A 330 -12.20 -0.95 1.90
CA LEU A 330 -13.34 -0.07 1.87
C LEU A 330 -14.48 -0.76 1.11
N ALA A 331 -15.57 -1.04 1.81
CA ALA A 331 -16.83 -1.51 1.25
C ALA A 331 -17.85 -0.35 1.13
N GLY A 332 -18.89 -0.53 0.32
CA GLY A 332 -19.95 0.46 0.09
C GLY A 332 -20.15 0.81 -1.39
N SER A 333 -20.82 1.94 -1.66
CA SER A 333 -21.11 2.39 -3.03
C SER A 333 -19.82 2.80 -3.76
N GLU A 334 -19.67 2.43 -5.04
CA GLU A 334 -18.45 2.66 -5.85
C GLU A 334 -17.95 4.12 -5.79
N ALA A 335 -18.87 5.09 -5.77
CA ALA A 335 -18.55 6.51 -5.66
C ALA A 335 -17.99 6.88 -4.27
N ASP A 336 -18.57 6.35 -3.19
CA ASP A 336 -18.14 6.65 -1.82
C ASP A 336 -16.79 6.00 -1.50
N ARG A 337 -16.60 4.72 -1.86
CA ARG A 337 -15.31 4.02 -1.69
C ARG A 337 -14.19 4.68 -2.49
N ARG A 338 -14.47 5.15 -3.72
CA ARG A 338 -13.54 6.01 -4.48
C ARG A 338 -13.14 7.25 -3.72
N CYS A 339 -14.13 8.00 -3.23
CA CYS A 339 -13.95 9.26 -2.53
C CYS A 339 -13.08 9.09 -1.26
N ILE A 340 -13.36 8.04 -0.46
CA ILE A 340 -12.60 7.72 0.76
C ILE A 340 -11.20 7.21 0.42
N ALA A 341 -11.05 6.33 -0.58
CA ALA A 341 -9.76 5.80 -1.01
C ALA A 341 -8.82 6.91 -1.49
N ASP A 342 -9.33 7.85 -2.31
CA ASP A 342 -8.55 8.97 -2.82
C ASP A 342 -8.08 9.89 -1.68
N ALA A 343 -8.95 10.15 -0.70
CA ALA A 343 -8.59 10.93 0.48
C ALA A 343 -7.55 10.23 1.38
N LEU A 344 -7.68 8.91 1.57
CA LEU A 344 -6.69 8.10 2.30
C LEU A 344 -5.33 8.08 1.60
N GLN A 345 -5.34 7.91 0.29
CA GLN A 345 -4.15 7.97 -0.53
C GLN A 345 -3.49 9.36 -0.43
N GLU A 346 -4.25 10.45 -0.49
CA GLU A 346 -3.67 11.78 -0.33
C GLU A 346 -3.05 11.96 1.07
N LEU A 347 -3.71 11.48 2.13
CA LEU A 347 -3.25 11.59 3.53
C LEU A 347 -1.88 10.94 3.75
N PHE A 348 -1.63 9.77 3.18
CA PHE A 348 -0.38 9.03 3.41
C PHE A 348 0.67 9.25 2.30
N SER A 349 0.32 9.99 1.24
CA SER A 349 1.24 10.33 0.14
C SER A 349 2.26 11.40 0.52
N PRO A 350 3.41 11.47 -0.18
CA PRO A 350 4.37 12.55 -0.01
C PRO A 350 3.73 13.93 -0.15
N VAL A 351 4.10 14.85 0.73
CA VAL A 351 3.55 16.22 0.77
C VAL A 351 3.97 17.02 -0.48
N GLN A 352 3.06 17.12 -1.45
CA GLN A 352 3.26 17.96 -2.64
C GLN A 352 2.91 19.43 -2.35
N ASN A 353 1.64 19.81 -2.53
CA ASN A 353 1.13 21.18 -2.32
C ASN A 353 -0.22 21.15 -1.58
N PRO A 354 -0.29 20.64 -0.34
CA PRO A 354 -1.52 20.73 0.43
C PRO A 354 -1.77 22.18 0.88
N ARG A 355 -3.05 22.51 1.14
CA ARG A 355 -3.40 23.81 1.73
C ARG A 355 -3.28 23.81 3.26
N PHE A 356 -3.49 22.64 3.87
CA PHE A 356 -3.41 22.45 5.31
C PHE A 356 -2.51 21.26 5.63
N LEU A 357 -1.73 21.37 6.71
CA LEU A 357 -0.97 20.27 7.30
C LEU A 357 -1.54 19.92 8.66
N LEU A 358 -1.72 18.63 8.89
CA LEU A 358 -2.06 18.09 10.19
C LEU A 358 -0.78 17.68 10.91
N ARG A 359 -0.43 18.40 11.98
CA ARG A 359 0.70 18.07 12.84
C ARG A 359 0.21 17.17 13.97
N ILE A 360 0.77 15.97 14.07
CA ILE A 360 0.41 15.01 15.12
C ILE A 360 1.35 15.21 16.31
N ASP A 361 0.79 15.60 17.45
CA ASP A 361 1.56 15.89 18.66
C ASP A 361 1.73 14.62 19.51
N ARG A 362 2.98 14.15 19.62
CA ARG A 362 3.32 12.95 20.40
C ARG A 362 3.30 13.25 21.89
N GLY A 363 2.24 12.82 22.58
CA GLY A 363 2.28 12.45 24.00
C GLY A 363 2.89 13.45 24.99
N ALA A 364 2.82 14.75 24.76
CA ALA A 364 3.24 15.73 25.77
C ALA A 364 2.19 15.81 26.89
N THR A 365 2.53 15.23 28.04
CA THR A 365 1.84 15.48 29.31
C THR A 365 1.83 16.98 29.58
N ARG A 366 0.70 17.47 30.08
CA ARG A 366 0.46 18.87 30.45
C ARG A 366 1.41 19.25 31.59
N GLY A 367 2.62 19.68 31.28
CA GLY A 367 3.58 20.22 32.23
C GLY A 367 3.40 21.74 32.31
N PHE A 368 3.07 22.23 33.51
CA PHE A 368 3.10 23.66 33.82
C PHE A 368 4.53 24.19 33.68
N GLY A 369 4.72 25.27 32.92
CA GLY A 369 5.96 26.07 32.93
C GLY A 369 6.63 26.27 31.57
N SER A 370 7.34 27.40 31.48
CA SER A 370 8.09 27.96 30.35
C SER A 370 9.09 27.01 29.65
N MET A 371 9.43 25.87 30.25
CA MET A 371 10.27 24.85 29.60
C MET A 371 9.56 24.02 28.52
N ALA A 372 8.22 24.00 28.49
CA ALA A 372 7.48 23.31 27.43
C ALA A 372 7.75 23.93 26.04
N GLN A 373 7.94 25.25 25.97
CA GLN A 373 8.27 25.96 24.73
C GLN A 373 9.70 25.70 24.24
N LEU A 374 10.64 25.48 25.18
CA LEU A 374 12.03 25.17 24.83
C LEU A 374 12.16 23.71 24.34
N ALA A 375 11.45 22.79 24.98
CA ALA A 375 11.32 21.39 24.53
C ALA A 375 10.65 21.28 23.15
N ASP A 376 9.74 22.21 22.83
CA ASP A 376 9.06 22.34 21.54
C ASP A 376 10.00 22.73 20.38
N ARG A 377 11.05 23.51 20.68
CA ARG A 377 12.07 23.95 19.71
C ARG A 377 13.16 22.92 19.43
N LEU A 378 13.33 21.93 20.32
CA LEU A 378 14.48 21.01 20.33
C LEU A 378 14.13 19.55 19.98
N SER A 379 12.87 19.22 19.67
CA SER A 379 12.43 17.83 19.42
C SER A 379 12.22 17.53 17.92
N PRO A 380 13.13 16.80 17.23
CA PRO A 380 13.09 16.55 15.78
C PRO A 380 12.09 15.46 15.32
N GLY A 381 11.04 15.19 16.11
CA GLY A 381 10.23 13.98 15.99
C GLY A 381 8.75 14.21 15.70
N ARG A 382 8.38 15.13 14.80
CA ARG A 382 6.97 15.47 14.51
C ARG A 382 6.55 14.96 13.13
N THR A 383 5.55 14.07 13.06
CA THR A 383 4.98 13.62 11.79
C THR A 383 3.95 14.66 11.32
N LEU A 384 4.16 15.19 10.11
CA LEU A 384 3.25 16.11 9.43
C LEU A 384 2.54 15.36 8.32
N LEU A 385 1.21 15.31 8.36
CA LEU A 385 0.40 14.70 7.31
C LEU A 385 -0.29 15.78 6.46
N PRO A 386 -0.36 15.62 5.14
CA PRO A 386 -1.19 16.49 4.29
C PRO A 386 -2.67 16.27 4.59
N VAL A 387 -3.44 17.35 4.71
CA VAL A 387 -4.90 17.24 4.71
C VAL A 387 -5.37 16.98 3.27
N PRO A 388 -6.19 15.93 3.03
CA PRO A 388 -6.69 15.62 1.69
C PRO A 388 -7.37 16.83 1.03
N ARG A 389 -7.18 17.01 -0.27
CA ARG A 389 -7.61 18.18 -1.05
C ARG A 389 -9.11 18.42 -0.96
N MET A 390 -9.91 17.36 -0.97
CA MET A 390 -11.38 17.50 -0.86
C MET A 390 -11.80 18.10 0.47
N ILE A 391 -11.13 17.73 1.55
CA ILE A 391 -11.36 18.26 2.91
C ILE A 391 -10.72 19.66 3.01
N GLY A 392 -9.48 19.80 2.56
CA GLY A 392 -8.71 21.05 2.60
C GLY A 392 -9.23 22.17 1.70
N ARG A 393 -10.30 21.95 0.92
CA ARG A 393 -10.91 23.01 0.09
C ARG A 393 -11.64 24.05 0.96
N ARG A 394 -12.31 23.61 2.04
CA ARG A 394 -13.00 24.50 2.99
C ARG A 394 -12.30 24.43 4.34
N ARG A 395 -12.13 25.59 4.97
CA ARG A 395 -11.50 25.66 6.30
C ARG A 395 -12.32 24.92 7.36
N ALA A 396 -13.65 25.05 7.31
CA ALA A 396 -14.57 24.36 8.20
C ALA A 396 -14.39 22.82 8.15
N ASP A 397 -14.34 22.25 6.94
CA ASP A 397 -14.14 20.80 6.75
C ASP A 397 -12.77 20.34 7.29
N ALA A 398 -11.71 21.16 7.13
CA ALA A 398 -10.38 20.87 7.67
C ALA A 398 -10.32 20.95 9.21
N GLU A 399 -11.01 21.91 9.82
CA GLU A 399 -11.15 22.03 11.27
C GLU A 399 -11.94 20.85 11.84
N GLN A 400 -13.04 20.47 11.19
CA GLN A 400 -13.85 19.30 11.53
C GLN A 400 -13.05 17.99 11.41
N PHE A 401 -12.22 17.85 10.36
CA PHE A 401 -11.29 16.73 10.24
C PHE A 401 -10.32 16.65 11.42
N SER A 402 -9.76 17.79 11.85
CA SER A 402 -8.85 17.83 12.99
C SER A 402 -9.55 17.43 14.30
N GLU A 403 -10.82 17.75 14.46
CA GLU A 403 -11.61 17.35 15.62
C GLU A 403 -11.88 15.84 15.62
N HIS A 404 -12.31 15.28 14.49
CA HIS A 404 -12.52 13.85 14.32
C HIS A 404 -11.23 13.06 14.51
N TRP A 405 -10.11 13.56 13.98
CA TRP A 405 -8.79 12.98 14.21
C TRP A 405 -8.39 13.03 15.68
N GLY A 406 -8.63 14.17 16.34
CA GLY A 406 -8.41 14.37 17.78
C GLY A 406 -9.10 13.32 18.64
N ARG A 407 -10.34 12.97 18.28
CA ARG A 407 -11.17 11.98 18.98
C ARG A 407 -10.79 10.54 18.64
N ALA A 408 -10.51 10.24 17.37
CA ALA A 408 -10.31 8.87 16.89
C ALA A 408 -8.86 8.39 17.04
N VAL A 409 -7.88 9.24 16.73
CA VAL A 409 -6.45 8.87 16.64
C VAL A 409 -5.65 9.50 17.79
N GLY A 410 -5.87 10.78 18.07
CA GLY A 410 -5.19 11.50 19.15
C GLY A 410 -4.86 12.95 18.80
N ARG A 411 -4.16 13.64 19.70
CA ARG A 411 -3.91 15.09 19.62
C ARG A 411 -3.25 15.50 18.31
N CYS A 412 -3.86 16.48 17.64
CA CYS A 412 -3.33 17.09 16.44
C CYS A 412 -3.53 18.60 16.46
N THR A 413 -2.70 19.31 15.71
CA THR A 413 -2.86 20.74 15.43
C THR A 413 -2.90 20.94 13.93
N LEU A 414 -3.90 21.68 13.47
CA LEU A 414 -4.06 22.03 12.06
C LEU A 414 -3.25 23.30 11.76
N HIS A 415 -2.41 23.26 10.73
CA HIS A 415 -1.63 24.40 10.24
C HIS A 415 -2.10 24.76 8.84
N GLU A 416 -2.56 25.99 8.65
CA GLU A 416 -2.85 26.51 7.31
C GLU A 416 -1.55 27.01 6.67
N LEU A 417 -1.22 26.50 5.49
CA LEU A 417 -0.01 26.88 4.79
C LEU A 417 -0.21 28.25 4.11
N ARG A 418 0.14 29.32 4.83
CA ARG A 418 0.19 30.70 4.32
C ARG A 418 1.54 31.34 4.66
N GLY A 419 2.06 32.16 3.75
CA GLY A 419 3.28 32.94 3.96
C GLY A 419 4.55 32.11 4.19
N PHE A 420 5.57 32.74 4.78
CA PHE A 420 6.91 32.17 4.96
C PHE A 420 6.96 31.01 5.97
N GLU A 421 6.12 31.02 7.00
CA GLU A 421 6.04 29.93 8.00
C GLU A 421 5.53 28.62 7.38
N GLY A 422 4.58 28.71 6.44
CA GLY A 422 4.07 27.56 5.69
C GLY A 422 5.15 26.90 4.83
N ALA A 423 6.04 27.68 4.21
CA ALA A 423 7.12 27.14 3.38
C ALA A 423 8.15 26.34 4.20
N ALA A 424 8.43 26.76 5.44
CA ALA A 424 9.31 26.04 6.35
C ALA A 424 8.70 24.70 6.79
N LEU A 425 7.42 24.70 7.17
CA LEU A 425 6.69 23.48 7.53
C LEU A 425 6.59 22.50 6.35
N LEU A 426 6.34 23.00 5.14
CA LEU A 426 6.29 22.19 3.92
C LEU A 426 7.64 21.54 3.62
N ARG A 427 8.77 22.25 3.84
CA ARG A 427 10.12 21.69 3.68
C ARG A 427 10.37 20.53 4.65
N VAL A 428 9.98 20.70 5.92
CA VAL A 428 10.09 19.64 6.94
C VAL A 428 9.17 18.46 6.61
N ALA A 429 7.96 18.72 6.13
CA ALA A 429 7.03 17.69 5.71
C ALA A 429 7.55 16.89 4.50
N ARG A 430 8.16 17.57 3.51
CA ARG A 430 8.80 16.93 2.36
C ARG A 430 10.03 16.10 2.71
N SER A 431 10.78 16.49 3.75
CA SER A 431 11.89 15.67 4.25
C SER A 431 11.43 14.48 5.09
N THR A 432 10.14 14.41 5.45
CA THR A 432 9.56 13.33 6.25
C THR A 432 8.89 12.32 5.31
N GLN A 433 9.46 11.12 5.28
CA GLN A 433 9.19 9.91 4.47
C GLN A 433 7.77 9.70 3.89
N SER A 434 7.71 9.12 2.67
CA SER A 434 6.50 8.55 2.07
C SER A 434 5.99 7.34 2.85
N HIS A 435 4.72 7.32 3.26
CA HIS A 435 4.12 6.20 3.99
C HIS A 435 3.30 5.26 3.11
N ILE A 436 3.03 5.62 1.85
CA ILE A 436 2.39 4.74 0.87
C ILE A 436 3.45 4.07 0.00
N HIS A 437 3.15 2.83 -0.38
CA HIS A 437 3.88 2.12 -1.43
C HIS A 437 3.76 2.91 -2.74
N PRO A 438 4.85 3.48 -3.28
CA PRO A 438 4.77 4.41 -4.41
C PRO A 438 4.26 3.73 -5.69
N THR A 439 4.39 2.40 -5.78
CA THR A 439 3.97 1.66 -6.95
C THR A 439 2.45 1.52 -7.08
N GLU A 440 1.71 1.36 -5.99
CA GLU A 440 0.27 1.15 -6.12
C GLU A 440 -0.52 1.54 -4.88
N PRO A 441 -0.79 2.84 -4.71
CA PRO A 441 -1.46 3.35 -3.51
C PRO A 441 -2.91 2.88 -3.39
N ARG A 442 -3.50 2.43 -4.50
CA ARG A 442 -4.90 2.04 -4.61
C ARG A 442 -5.02 0.83 -5.52
N ALA A 443 -5.47 -0.28 -4.94
CA ALA A 443 -5.89 -1.47 -5.65
C ALA A 443 -7.40 -1.65 -5.46
N ARG A 444 -8.00 -2.48 -6.31
CA ARG A 444 -9.35 -2.98 -6.07
C ARG A 444 -9.19 -4.45 -5.72
N ILE A 445 -9.97 -4.95 -4.77
CA ILE A 445 -9.99 -6.36 -4.40
C ILE A 445 -11.35 -6.94 -4.76
N TRP A 446 -11.33 -8.18 -5.23
CA TRP A 446 -12.52 -8.96 -5.52
C TRP A 446 -12.65 -10.07 -4.48
N GLY A 447 -13.77 -10.10 -3.75
CA GLY A 447 -14.07 -11.13 -2.74
C GLY A 447 -15.20 -10.81 -1.78
#